data_AF-A0A5C7PZZ8-F1
#
_entry.id   AF-A0A5C7PZZ8-F1
#
_cell.length_a   1.000
_cell.length_b   1.000
_cell.length_c   1.000
_cell.angle_alpha   90.00
_cell.angle_beta   90.00
_cell.angle_gamma   90.00
#
_symmetry.space_group_name_H-M   'P 1'
#
loop_
_entity.id
_entity.type
_entity.pdbx_description
1 polymer ?
#
loop_
_entity_poly.entity_id
_entity_poly.type
_entity_poly.pdbx_seq_one_letter_code
_entity_poly.pdbx_strand_id
1 'polypeptide(L)'
;MREFTIILGGQEFNLRELPARQNSAWRKQLDAPFKALLEAVRAADTEINSTADIPVVLNQLQELLIANADQVPDIVISYSPALEVARRFIDENATETEFLNAFMQIARVAYPTDFFIQQVAAMKALGSQRPPTMTSLPLASGGSGATS
;
A
#
# COMPACT_ATOMS: atom_id res chain seq x y z
N MET A 1 -5.63 20.49 4.51
CA MET A 1 -4.54 20.29 3.54
C MET A 1 -3.26 20.33 4.32
N ARG A 2 -2.53 19.21 4.39
CA ARG A 2 -1.25 19.16 5.11
C ARG A 2 -0.12 19.63 4.19
N GLU A 3 0.80 20.40 4.73
CA GLU A 3 2.06 20.76 4.08
C GLU A 3 3.20 20.01 4.75
N PHE A 4 4.22 19.66 3.98
CA PHE A 4 5.41 18.96 4.48
C PHE A 4 6.62 19.31 3.61
N THR A 5 7.81 19.17 4.19
CA THR A 5 9.06 19.56 3.55
C THR A 5 9.93 18.33 3.32
N ILE A 6 10.43 18.17 2.11
CA ILE A 6 11.45 17.16 1.79
C ILE A 6 12.77 17.84 1.40
N ILE A 7 13.87 17.11 1.52
CA ILE A 7 15.19 17.58 1.12
C ILE A 7 15.70 16.69 -0.01
N LEU A 8 16.10 17.30 -1.12
CA LEU A 8 16.71 16.62 -2.27
C LEU A 8 17.88 17.47 -2.78
N GLY A 9 19.07 16.88 -2.88
CA GLY A 9 20.27 17.60 -3.31
C GLY A 9 20.64 18.76 -2.38
N GLY A 10 20.39 18.59 -1.07
CA GLY A 10 20.57 19.65 -0.08
C GLY A 10 19.58 20.82 -0.18
N GLN A 11 18.59 20.78 -1.08
CA GLN A 11 17.57 21.81 -1.21
C GLN A 11 16.23 21.38 -0.59
N GLU A 12 15.60 22.31 0.12
CA GLU A 12 14.26 22.11 0.68
C GLU A 12 13.17 22.31 -0.38
N PHE A 13 12.23 21.37 -0.44
CA PHE A 13 11.04 21.44 -1.27
C PHE A 13 9.80 21.38 -0.37
N ASN A 14 9.04 22.47 -0.34
CA ASN A 14 7.77 22.54 0.37
C ASN A 14 6.66 21.96 -0.51
N LEU A 15 6.16 20.81 -0.09
CA LEU A 15 5.12 20.06 -0.79
C LEU A 15 3.81 20.16 -0.03
N ARG A 16 2.74 19.89 -0.78
CA ARG A 16 1.39 19.81 -0.24
C ARG A 16 0.81 18.44 -0.50
N GLU A 17 -0.01 17.99 0.44
CA GLU A 17 -0.86 16.82 0.27
C GLU A 17 -1.68 16.94 -1.03
N LEU A 18 -1.56 15.92 -1.88
CA LEU A 18 -2.31 15.83 -3.12
C LEU A 18 -3.82 15.65 -2.86
N PRO A 19 -4.71 16.30 -3.64
CA PRO A 19 -6.14 16.02 -3.62
C PRO A 19 -6.44 14.52 -3.87
N ALA A 20 -7.51 14.00 -3.28
CA ALA A 20 -7.81 12.56 -3.25
C ALA A 20 -7.65 11.82 -4.59
N ARG A 21 -8.09 12.41 -5.70
CA ARG A 21 -7.99 11.80 -7.04
C ARG A 21 -6.55 11.74 -7.57
N GLN A 22 -5.77 12.80 -7.35
CA GLN A 22 -4.35 12.85 -7.74
C GLN A 22 -3.52 11.92 -6.84
N ASN A 23 -3.82 11.91 -5.53
CA ASN A 23 -3.20 11.00 -4.58
C ASN A 23 -3.47 9.53 -4.96
N SER A 24 -4.72 9.18 -5.34
CA SER A 24 -5.04 7.83 -5.83
C SER A 24 -4.27 7.47 -7.11
N ALA A 25 -4.10 8.42 -8.04
CA ALA A 25 -3.34 8.19 -9.26
C ALA A 25 -1.85 7.97 -8.99
N TRP A 26 -1.25 8.77 -8.10
CA TRP A 26 0.13 8.58 -7.65
C TRP A 26 0.30 7.23 -6.95
N ARG A 27 -0.61 6.86 -6.03
CA ARG A 27 -0.58 5.55 -5.35
C ARG A 27 -0.64 4.35 -6.29
N LYS A 28 -1.35 4.44 -7.41
CA LYS A 28 -1.37 3.36 -8.42
C LYS A 28 0.00 3.07 -9.03
N GLN A 29 0.89 4.07 -9.08
CA GLN A 29 2.28 3.85 -9.51
C GLN A 29 3.05 2.97 -8.51
N LEU A 30 2.59 2.95 -7.26
CA LEU A 30 3.13 2.12 -6.20
C LEU A 30 2.48 0.74 -6.11
N ASP A 31 1.43 0.44 -6.87
CA ASP A 31 0.69 -0.82 -6.72
C ASP A 31 1.59 -2.06 -6.85
N ALA A 32 2.63 -2.01 -7.69
CA ALA A 32 3.57 -3.12 -7.86
C ALA A 32 4.44 -3.37 -6.60
N PRO A 33 5.23 -2.40 -6.11
CA PRO A 33 6.01 -2.59 -4.88
C PRO A 33 5.13 -2.80 -3.64
N PHE A 34 3.94 -2.18 -3.60
CA PHE A 34 3.00 -2.34 -2.48
C PHE A 34 2.32 -3.70 -2.45
N LYS A 35 2.06 -4.31 -3.62
CA LYS A 35 1.57 -5.70 -3.68
C LYS A 35 2.61 -6.66 -3.13
N ALA A 36 3.88 -6.50 -3.50
CA ALA A 36 4.96 -7.31 -2.97
C ALA A 36 5.07 -7.18 -1.44
N LEU A 37 4.90 -5.96 -0.91
CA LEU A 37 4.82 -5.72 0.54
C LEU A 37 3.63 -6.43 1.19
N LEU A 38 2.44 -6.30 0.61
CA LEU A 38 1.24 -6.96 1.14
C LEU A 38 1.36 -8.49 1.12
N GLU A 39 2.04 -9.07 0.12
CA GLU A 39 2.35 -10.49 0.08
C GLU A 39 3.42 -10.89 1.10
N ALA A 40 4.44 -10.08 1.32
CA ALA A 40 5.45 -10.30 2.35
C ALA A 40 4.84 -10.25 3.77
N VAL A 41 3.95 -9.30 4.04
CA VAL A 41 3.19 -9.21 5.30
C VAL A 41 2.31 -10.44 5.51
N ARG A 42 1.64 -10.93 4.44
CA ARG A 42 0.87 -12.19 4.50
C ARG A 42 1.77 -13.39 4.81
N ALA A 43 2.95 -13.46 4.22
CA ALA A 43 3.90 -14.54 4.45
C ALA A 43 4.50 -14.50 5.88
N ALA A 44 4.60 -13.31 6.47
CA ALA A 44 5.18 -13.09 7.80
C ALA A 44 4.20 -13.37 8.97
N ASP A 45 2.98 -13.86 8.71
CA ASP A 45 1.90 -14.07 9.71
C ASP A 45 1.72 -12.89 10.68
N THR A 46 2.06 -11.68 10.20
CA THR A 46 2.06 -10.48 11.02
C THR A 46 0.65 -9.93 10.99
N GLU A 47 -0.12 -10.22 12.03
CA GLU A 47 -1.46 -9.65 12.18
C GLU A 47 -1.35 -8.14 12.41
N ILE A 48 -1.52 -7.34 11.35
CA ILE A 48 -1.72 -5.90 11.47
C ILE A 48 -3.13 -5.69 12.05
N ASN A 49 -3.20 -5.62 13.36
CA ASN A 49 -4.45 -5.43 14.09
C ASN A 49 -4.57 -4.00 14.62
N SER A 50 -3.49 -3.22 14.60
CA SER A 50 -3.45 -1.89 15.19
C SER A 50 -2.50 -0.93 14.47
N THR A 51 -2.69 0.36 14.72
CA THR A 51 -1.74 1.44 14.37
C THR A 51 -0.34 1.21 14.91
N ALA A 52 -0.20 0.40 15.97
CA ALA A 52 1.09 0.02 16.56
C ALA A 52 1.96 -0.84 15.63
N ASP A 53 1.38 -1.52 14.65
CA ASP A 53 2.09 -2.43 13.74
C ASP A 53 2.63 -1.70 12.48
N ILE A 54 2.25 -0.44 12.31
CA ILE A 54 2.65 0.42 11.18
C ILE A 54 4.18 0.53 11.03
N PRO A 55 4.99 0.68 12.10
CA PRO A 55 6.44 0.73 11.97
C PRO A 55 7.04 -0.52 11.34
N VAL A 56 6.47 -1.71 11.60
CA VAL A 56 6.96 -2.98 11.02
C VAL A 56 6.73 -3.00 9.52
N VAL A 57 5.55 -2.58 9.08
CA VAL A 57 5.20 -2.46 7.65
C VAL A 57 6.07 -1.42 6.96
N LEU A 58 6.34 -0.29 7.63
CA LEU A 58 7.22 0.76 7.11
C LEU A 58 8.66 0.26 6.95
N ASN A 59 9.17 -0.55 7.88
CA ASN A 59 10.51 -1.14 7.77
C ASN A 59 10.59 -2.13 6.60
N GLN A 60 9.60 -3.01 6.43
CA GLN A 60 9.55 -3.92 5.28
C GLN A 60 9.41 -3.18 3.95
N LEU A 61 8.63 -2.08 3.93
CA LEU A 61 8.55 -1.20 2.77
C LEU A 61 9.91 -0.58 2.47
N GLN A 62 10.64 -0.13 3.49
CA GLN A 62 11.99 0.40 3.34
C GLN A 62 12.95 -0.62 2.72
N GLU A 63 12.92 -1.89 3.16
CA GLU A 63 13.72 -2.96 2.56
C GLU A 63 13.38 -3.21 1.09
N LEU A 64 12.09 -3.23 0.75
CA LEU A 64 11.65 -3.38 -0.64
C LEU A 64 12.04 -2.19 -1.52
N LEU A 65 12.01 -0.97 -0.98
CA LEU A 65 12.46 0.22 -1.70
C LEU A 65 13.97 0.20 -1.92
N ILE A 66 14.75 -0.27 -0.95
CA ILE A 66 16.19 -0.49 -1.11
C ILE A 66 16.45 -1.51 -2.23
N ALA A 67 15.67 -2.59 -2.28
CA ALA A 67 15.78 -3.59 -3.34
C ALA A 67 15.36 -3.07 -4.74
N ASN A 68 14.58 -1.99 -4.80
CA ASN A 68 14.10 -1.36 -6.03
C ASN A 68 14.53 0.12 -6.11
N ALA A 69 15.73 0.44 -5.61
CA ALA A 69 16.20 1.81 -5.44
C ALA A 69 16.14 2.64 -6.73
N ASP A 70 16.38 2.00 -7.88
CA ASP A 70 16.34 2.62 -9.21
C ASP A 70 14.98 3.27 -9.56
N GLN A 71 13.87 2.80 -8.98
CA GLN A 71 12.53 3.31 -9.25
C GLN A 71 12.11 4.45 -8.31
N VAL A 72 12.79 4.59 -7.17
CA VAL A 72 12.41 5.56 -6.12
C VAL A 72 12.50 7.01 -6.62
N PRO A 73 13.54 7.44 -7.37
CA PRO A 73 13.62 8.80 -7.88
C PRO A 73 12.41 9.22 -8.71
N ASP A 74 12.02 8.40 -9.70
CA ASP A 74 10.89 8.71 -10.59
C ASP A 74 9.57 8.80 -9.82
N ILE A 75 9.37 7.91 -8.84
CA ILE A 75 8.18 7.91 -7.98
C ILE A 75 8.11 9.19 -7.13
N VAL A 76 9.23 9.59 -6.53
CA VAL A 76 9.30 10.81 -5.70
C VAL A 76 9.07 12.05 -6.56
N ILE A 77 9.74 12.15 -7.70
CA ILE A 77 9.67 13.32 -8.57
C ILE A 77 8.26 13.47 -9.17
N SER A 78 7.61 12.37 -9.54
CA SER A 78 6.23 12.39 -10.08
C SER A 78 5.17 12.88 -9.08
N TYR A 79 5.50 12.97 -7.78
CA TYR A 79 4.55 13.42 -6.77
C TYR A 79 4.12 14.88 -6.96
N SER A 80 5.01 15.73 -7.47
CA SER A 80 4.75 17.17 -7.60
C SER A 80 5.37 17.75 -8.87
N PRO A 81 4.62 18.56 -9.64
CA PRO A 81 5.18 19.28 -10.79
C PRO A 81 6.38 20.16 -10.44
N ALA A 82 6.47 20.64 -9.19
CA ALA A 82 7.61 21.44 -8.74
C ALA A 82 8.92 20.62 -8.71
N LEU A 83 8.82 19.33 -8.39
CA LEU A 83 9.96 18.42 -8.43
C LEU A 83 10.36 18.08 -9.86
N GLU A 84 9.39 17.89 -10.76
CA GLU A 84 9.67 17.70 -12.19
C GLU A 84 10.40 18.91 -12.81
N VAL A 85 10.01 20.13 -12.44
CA VAL A 85 10.74 21.34 -12.88
C VAL A 85 12.17 21.35 -12.36
N ALA A 86 12.40 20.82 -11.15
CA ALA A 86 13.73 20.70 -10.54
C ALA A 86 14.46 19.40 -10.90
N ARG A 87 13.90 18.55 -11.79
CA ARG A 87 14.37 17.19 -12.09
C ARG A 87 15.88 17.15 -12.33
N ARG A 88 16.37 17.99 -13.24
CA ARG A 88 17.79 18.01 -13.60
C ARG A 88 18.70 18.31 -12.41
N PHE A 89 18.32 19.26 -11.56
CA PHE A 89 19.10 19.58 -10.36
C PHE A 89 19.09 18.41 -9.39
N ILE A 90 17.91 17.82 -9.16
CA ILE A 90 17.73 16.68 -8.27
C ILE A 90 18.56 15.49 -8.75
N ASP A 91 18.52 15.15 -10.03
CA ASP A 91 19.28 14.02 -10.60
C ASP A 91 20.80 14.19 -10.46
N GLU A 92 21.30 15.42 -10.55
CA GLU A 92 22.74 15.71 -10.47
C GLU A 92 23.26 15.85 -9.03
N ASN A 93 22.38 16.13 -8.05
CA ASN A 93 22.79 16.52 -6.69
C ASN A 93 22.20 15.65 -5.58
N ALA A 94 21.07 14.99 -5.80
CA ALA A 94 20.38 14.24 -4.75
C ALA A 94 20.99 12.85 -4.55
N THR A 95 21.04 12.43 -3.29
CA THR A 95 21.52 11.10 -2.90
C THR A 95 20.38 10.10 -2.82
N GLU A 96 20.68 8.80 -2.95
CA GLU A 96 19.70 7.72 -2.75
C GLU A 96 19.02 7.81 -1.37
N THR A 97 19.79 8.15 -0.32
CA THR A 97 19.27 8.36 1.04
C THR A 97 18.24 9.49 1.10
N GLU A 98 18.48 10.59 0.39
CA GLU A 98 17.51 11.70 0.30
C GLU A 98 16.23 11.27 -0.42
N PHE A 99 16.34 10.49 -1.51
CA PHE A 99 15.17 9.95 -2.20
C PHE A 99 14.35 9.00 -1.31
N LEU A 100 15.00 8.09 -0.59
CA LEU A 100 14.32 7.18 0.34
C LEU A 100 13.62 7.97 1.46
N ASN A 101 14.29 8.96 2.05
CA ASN A 101 13.71 9.81 3.08
C ASN A 101 12.51 10.62 2.55
N ALA A 102 12.66 11.22 1.36
CA ALA A 102 11.58 11.96 0.70
C ALA A 102 10.38 11.05 0.43
N PHE A 103 10.61 9.85 -0.09
CA PHE A 103 9.57 8.86 -0.34
C PHE A 103 8.77 8.53 0.93
N MET A 104 9.47 8.26 2.04
CA MET A 104 8.82 7.91 3.32
C MET A 104 7.95 9.06 3.85
N GLN A 105 8.42 10.31 3.72
CA GLN A 105 7.64 11.48 4.09
C GLN A 105 6.38 11.64 3.23
N ILE A 106 6.53 11.47 1.91
CA ILE A 106 5.40 11.52 0.97
C ILE A 106 4.40 10.41 1.28
N ALA A 107 4.87 9.17 1.47
CA ALA A 107 4.02 8.01 1.75
C ALA A 107 3.20 8.18 3.03
N ARG A 108 3.80 8.73 4.10
CA ARG A 108 3.11 9.01 5.36
C ARG A 108 1.95 9.99 5.21
N VAL A 109 2.04 10.93 4.28
CA VAL A 109 0.96 11.90 3.98
C VAL A 109 -0.04 11.30 2.98
N ALA A 110 0.43 10.54 2.00
CA ALA A 110 -0.38 9.97 0.93
C ALA A 110 -1.29 8.82 1.39
N TYR A 111 -0.88 8.04 2.40
CA TYR A 111 -1.66 6.95 2.98
C TYR A 111 -2.20 7.32 4.37
N PRO A 112 -3.48 7.74 4.47
CA PRO A 112 -4.13 7.82 5.77
C PRO A 112 -4.23 6.42 6.37
N THR A 113 -4.05 6.32 7.68
CA THR A 113 -4.08 5.06 8.43
C THR A 113 -5.30 4.19 8.13
N ASP A 114 -6.43 4.84 7.84
CA ASP A 114 -7.71 4.21 7.48
C ASP A 114 -7.64 3.38 6.18
N PHE A 115 -6.77 3.74 5.23
CA PHE A 115 -6.62 3.00 3.97
C PHE A 115 -6.01 1.61 4.20
N PHE A 116 -5.01 1.51 5.07
CA PHE A 116 -4.39 0.24 5.43
C PHE A 116 -5.37 -0.66 6.18
N ILE A 117 -6.12 -0.08 7.14
CA ILE A 117 -7.14 -0.80 7.90
C ILE A 117 -8.24 -1.31 6.96
N GLN A 118 -8.70 -0.50 6.01
CA GLN A 118 -9.72 -0.90 5.03
C GLN A 118 -9.23 -1.97 4.05
N GLN A 119 -7.98 -1.90 3.57
CA GLN A 119 -7.40 -2.94 2.71
C GLN A 119 -7.25 -4.27 3.45
N VAL A 120 -6.72 -4.25 4.68
CA VAL A 120 -6.60 -5.46 5.50
C VAL A 120 -7.99 -6.03 5.85
N ALA A 121 -8.96 -5.18 6.20
CA ALA A 121 -10.33 -5.60 6.47
C ALA A 121 -11.04 -6.19 5.24
N ALA A 122 -10.91 -5.54 4.07
CA ALA A 122 -11.47 -6.03 2.81
C ALA A 122 -10.84 -7.37 2.40
N MET A 123 -9.55 -7.58 2.67
CA MET A 123 -8.86 -8.84 2.38
C MET A 123 -9.21 -9.96 3.38
N LYS A 124 -9.39 -9.66 4.68
CA LYS A 124 -9.94 -10.63 5.66
C LYS A 124 -11.36 -11.08 5.26
N ALA A 125 -12.18 -10.18 4.71
CA ALA A 125 -13.51 -10.52 4.22
C ALA A 125 -13.48 -11.44 2.99
N LEU A 126 -12.50 -11.29 2.10
CA LEU A 126 -12.28 -12.18 0.94
C LEU A 126 -11.75 -13.57 1.34
N GLY A 127 -10.87 -13.65 2.34
CA GLY A 127 -10.40 -14.91 2.92
C GLY A 127 -11.46 -15.67 3.72
N SER A 128 -12.56 -15.00 4.10
CA SER A 128 -13.66 -15.57 4.88
C SER A 128 -14.82 -16.08 4.03
N GLN A 129 -14.78 -15.96 2.70
CA GLN A 129 -15.78 -16.59 1.84
C GLN A 129 -15.49 -18.10 1.73
N ARG A 130 -15.96 -18.84 2.73
CA ARG A 130 -16.25 -20.27 2.61
C ARG A 130 -17.05 -20.47 1.31
N PRO A 131 -16.74 -21.50 0.49
CA PRO A 131 -17.57 -21.80 -0.67
C PRO A 131 -19.03 -21.96 -0.19
N PRO A 132 -20.03 -21.49 -0.95
CA PRO A 132 -21.40 -21.78 -0.61
C PRO A 132 -21.52 -23.30 -0.54
N THR A 133 -21.72 -23.83 0.66
CA THR A 133 -22.15 -25.21 0.86
C THR A 133 -23.36 -25.38 -0.03
N MET A 134 -23.17 -26.07 -1.16
CA MET A 134 -24.28 -26.51 -1.97
C MET A 134 -25.15 -27.35 -1.06
N THR A 135 -26.34 -26.81 -0.77
CA THR A 135 -27.42 -27.52 -0.11
C THR A 135 -27.68 -28.77 -0.96
N SER A 136 -27.17 -29.90 -0.51
CA SER A 136 -27.52 -31.19 -1.08
C SER A 136 -28.95 -31.49 -0.66
N LEU A 137 -29.88 -31.36 -1.60
CA LEU A 137 -31.12 -32.12 -1.62
C LEU A 137 -31.10 -32.85 -2.96
N PRO A 138 -31.24 -34.18 -2.96
CA PRO A 138 -32.53 -34.77 -2.61
C PRO A 138 -32.42 -36.10 -1.85
N LEU A 139 -33.41 -36.43 -1.01
CA LEU A 139 -34.01 -37.78 -0.97
C LEU A 139 -35.27 -37.73 -0.08
N ALA A 140 -36.42 -37.52 -0.73
CA ALA A 140 -37.70 -37.86 -0.14
C ALA A 140 -37.86 -39.39 -0.22
N SER A 141 -37.47 -40.09 0.84
CA SER A 141 -37.76 -41.50 1.01
C SER A 141 -39.25 -41.66 1.32
N GLY A 142 -40.03 -41.99 0.29
CA GLY A 142 -41.44 -42.34 0.41
C GLY A 142 -41.61 -43.63 1.22
N GLY A 143 -42.21 -43.52 2.41
CA GLY A 143 -42.67 -44.66 3.18
C GLY A 143 -43.85 -45.33 2.47
N SER A 144 -43.59 -46.44 1.79
CA SER A 144 -44.64 -47.37 1.37
C SER A 144 -44.98 -48.28 2.55
N GLY A 145 -46.22 -48.17 3.02
CA GLY A 145 -46.79 -49.07 4.02
C GLY A 145 -46.93 -50.49 3.47
N ALA A 146 -46.57 -51.46 4.30
CA ALA A 146 -46.94 -52.86 4.14
C ALA A 146 -46.94 -53.54 5.51
N THR A 147 -47.83 -54.53 5.64
CA THR A 147 -47.99 -55.53 6.73
C THR A 147 -48.80 -55.05 7.94
N SER A 148 -49.79 -55.77 8.47
CA SER A 148 -50.55 -56.99 8.08
C SER A 148 -51.80 -57.01 8.97
#